data_AF-A0A819P5Q8-F1
#
_entry.id   AF-A0A819P5Q8-F1
#
_cell.length_a   1.000
_cell.length_b   1.000
_cell.length_c   1.000
_cell.angle_alpha   90.00
_cell.angle_beta   90.00
_cell.angle_gamma   90.00
#
_symmetry.space_group_name_H-M   'P 1'
#
loop_
_entity.id
_entity.type
_entity.pdbx_description
1 polymer ?
#
loop_
_entity_poly.entity_id
_entity_poly.type
_entity_poly.pdbx_seq_one_letter_code
_entity_poly.pdbx_strand_id
1 'polypeptide(L)'
;MIAPNLLLNPGAEAGSIVGWNQTSPSIVIVDSNGAFNSGYYPHSGSYCFAGGEEINGSPSGLIQNVKLLRGVQGFTESQLDSHFFRAELDFYYQTWDSFFMRHDQVEVSLTFLSSSSSILNTATTGELACKTSNPGWCRYIRAFPLPRGTRSIDYKIKFIRKDLGGSNIDSYIDDNSLRIL
;
A
#
# COMPACT_ATOMS: atom_id res chain seq x y z
N MET A 1 17.19 -14.15 12.05
CA MET A 1 16.62 -14.15 10.68
C MET A 1 15.64 -13.01 10.59
N ILE A 2 15.62 -12.28 9.47
CA ILE A 2 14.64 -11.22 9.20
C ILE A 2 13.38 -11.89 8.65
N ALA A 3 12.20 -11.54 9.16
CA ALA A 3 10.93 -12.04 8.62
C ALA A 3 10.78 -11.65 7.14
N PRO A 4 10.37 -12.58 6.24
CA PRO A 4 10.20 -12.25 4.83
C PRO A 4 9.08 -11.23 4.64
N ASN A 5 9.18 -10.43 3.58
CA ASN A 5 8.03 -9.63 3.12
C ASN A 5 6.94 -10.59 2.63
N LEU A 6 5.71 -10.36 3.10
CA LEU A 6 4.56 -11.19 2.76
C LEU A 6 3.86 -10.75 1.48
N LEU A 7 4.19 -9.57 0.95
CA LEU A 7 3.62 -9.05 -0.27
C LEU A 7 4.31 -9.63 -1.51
N LEU A 8 3.49 -9.99 -2.50
CA LEU A 8 3.96 -10.28 -3.86
C LEU A 8 4.05 -8.97 -4.65
N ASN A 9 5.12 -8.83 -5.43
CA ASN A 9 5.36 -7.67 -6.29
C ASN A 9 5.17 -6.31 -5.56
N PRO A 10 5.89 -6.08 -4.44
CA PRO A 10 5.64 -4.95 -3.56
C PRO A 10 5.98 -3.56 -4.13
N GLY A 11 6.94 -3.50 -5.05
CA GLY A 11 7.38 -2.27 -5.72
C GLY A 11 7.00 -2.23 -7.20
N ALA A 12 6.01 -3.01 -7.64
CA ALA A 12 5.61 -3.10 -9.05
C ALA A 12 6.69 -3.62 -10.04
N GLU A 13 7.84 -4.12 -9.54
CA GLU A 13 9.00 -4.56 -10.33
C GLU A 13 8.73 -5.67 -11.36
N ALA A 14 7.55 -6.30 -11.33
CA ALA A 14 7.08 -7.14 -12.42
C ALA A 14 6.61 -6.35 -13.67
N GLY A 15 6.73 -5.01 -13.67
CA GLY A 15 6.25 -4.13 -14.74
C GLY A 15 4.72 -4.14 -14.91
N SER A 16 3.99 -4.65 -13.92
CA SER A 16 2.54 -4.83 -13.94
C SER A 16 1.99 -4.94 -12.51
N ILE A 17 0.66 -4.93 -12.36
CA ILE A 17 0.00 -5.12 -11.07
C ILE A 17 -0.14 -6.61 -10.68
N VAL A 18 0.63 -7.53 -11.26
CA VAL A 18 0.53 -8.96 -10.96
C VAL A 18 0.64 -9.20 -9.44
N GLY A 19 -0.25 -10.04 -8.90
CA GLY A 19 -0.37 -10.27 -7.46
C GLY A 19 -1.28 -9.28 -6.72
N TRP A 20 -1.78 -8.24 -7.39
CA TRP A 20 -2.69 -7.24 -6.84
C TRP A 20 -4.01 -7.21 -7.61
N ASN A 21 -5.10 -6.94 -6.91
CA ASN A 21 -6.40 -6.67 -7.52
C ASN A 21 -6.73 -5.19 -7.43
N GLN A 22 -7.30 -4.62 -8.49
CA GLN A 22 -7.89 -3.28 -8.41
C GLN A 22 -9.12 -3.28 -7.50
N THR A 23 -9.30 -2.18 -6.77
CA THR A 23 -10.43 -2.01 -5.84
C THR A 23 -11.47 -1.00 -6.31
N SER A 24 -11.29 -0.42 -7.48
CA SER A 24 -12.05 0.72 -8.00
C SER A 24 -12.03 0.75 -9.54
N PRO A 25 -12.96 1.48 -10.17
CA PRO A 25 -12.89 1.76 -11.62
C PRO A 25 -11.66 2.59 -12.01
N SER A 26 -11.23 3.53 -11.16
CA SER A 26 -10.01 4.32 -11.36
C SER A 26 -8.79 3.42 -11.34
N ILE A 27 -7.92 3.59 -12.34
CA ILE A 27 -6.85 2.63 -12.65
C ILE A 27 -5.55 3.07 -12.01
N VAL A 28 -5.01 2.21 -11.15
CA VAL A 28 -3.62 2.31 -10.69
C VAL A 28 -2.69 1.96 -11.84
N ILE A 29 -1.66 2.80 -12.04
CA ILE A 29 -0.65 2.65 -13.08
C ILE A 29 0.62 2.06 -12.45
N VAL A 30 1.36 1.29 -13.25
CA VAL A 30 2.76 0.98 -12.96
C VAL A 30 3.60 1.98 -13.71
N ASP A 31 4.16 2.95 -12.99
CA ASP A 31 5.00 3.98 -13.59
C ASP A 31 6.42 3.42 -13.79
N SER A 32 6.99 3.67 -14.97
CA SER A 32 8.32 3.22 -15.34
C SER A 32 9.23 4.43 -15.49
N ASN A 33 10.07 4.67 -14.48
CA ASN A 33 11.05 5.75 -14.47
C ASN A 33 10.47 7.15 -14.79
N GLY A 34 9.31 7.49 -14.22
CA GLY A 34 8.69 8.81 -14.37
C GLY A 34 8.04 9.05 -15.73
N ALA A 35 7.57 7.99 -16.39
CA ALA A 35 6.84 8.08 -17.64
C ALA A 35 5.44 8.67 -17.46
N PHE A 36 4.82 8.45 -16.28
CA PHE A 36 3.53 9.05 -15.95
C PHE A 36 3.68 10.55 -15.66
N ASN A 37 4.64 10.92 -14.80
CA ASN A 37 5.01 12.31 -14.55
C ASN A 37 6.53 12.48 -14.49
N SER A 38 7.06 13.30 -15.40
CA SER A 38 8.49 13.58 -15.48
C SER A 38 9.02 14.13 -14.15
N GLY A 39 10.10 13.52 -13.65
CA GLY A 39 10.71 13.87 -12.37
C GLY A 39 10.21 13.07 -11.18
N TYR A 40 9.21 12.20 -11.35
CA TYR A 40 8.75 11.26 -10.31
C TYR A 40 9.33 9.87 -10.57
N TYR A 41 10.53 9.62 -10.06
CA TYR A 41 11.22 8.34 -10.26
C TYR A 41 10.91 7.35 -9.13
N PRO A 42 10.86 6.03 -9.42
CA PRO A 42 10.78 4.98 -8.41
C PRO A 42 11.77 5.17 -7.26
N HIS A 43 11.38 4.79 -6.05
CA HIS A 43 12.26 4.88 -4.88
C HIS A 43 13.41 3.88 -5.02
N SER A 44 13.10 2.67 -5.46
CA SER A 44 14.06 1.65 -5.81
C SER A 44 13.65 0.98 -7.13
N GLY A 45 14.54 0.16 -7.70
CA GLY A 45 14.20 -0.59 -8.91
C GLY A 45 13.94 0.27 -10.15
N SER A 46 12.98 -0.15 -10.97
CA SER A 46 12.61 0.50 -12.25
C SER A 46 11.14 0.89 -12.33
N TYR A 47 10.33 0.48 -11.36
CA TYR A 47 8.89 0.68 -11.37
C TYR A 47 8.38 1.14 -10.00
N CYS A 48 7.24 1.83 -9.99
CA CYS A 48 6.48 2.07 -8.77
C CYS A 48 4.97 2.08 -9.09
N PHE A 49 4.12 2.03 -8.07
CA PHE A 49 2.68 2.20 -8.26
C PHE A 49 2.31 3.68 -8.20
N ALA A 50 1.54 4.14 -9.18
CA ALA A 50 1.02 5.50 -9.26
C ALA A 50 -0.52 5.52 -9.29
N GLY A 51 -1.12 6.54 -8.71
CA GLY A 51 -2.56 6.69 -8.59
C GLY A 51 -3.32 6.76 -9.92
N GLY A 52 -2.64 7.16 -11.00
CA GLY A 52 -3.19 7.15 -12.35
C GLY A 52 -4.26 8.21 -12.55
N GLU A 53 -5.39 7.84 -13.15
CA GLU A 53 -6.49 8.77 -13.45
C GLU A 53 -7.73 8.46 -12.60
N GLU A 54 -8.31 9.51 -12.02
CA GLU A 54 -9.58 9.45 -11.32
C GLU A 54 -10.76 9.33 -12.30
N ILE A 55 -11.59 8.31 -12.09
CA ILE A 55 -12.81 8.09 -12.85
C ILE A 55 -14.01 8.34 -11.93
N ASN A 56 -14.87 9.29 -12.31
CA ASN A 56 -16.12 9.63 -11.59
C ASN A 56 -15.92 9.96 -10.10
N GLY A 57 -14.84 10.66 -9.73
CA GLY A 57 -14.56 11.01 -8.34
C GLY A 57 -14.17 9.81 -7.46
N SER A 58 -13.85 8.66 -8.05
CA SER A 58 -13.47 7.46 -7.32
C SER A 58 -11.95 7.42 -7.09
N PRO A 59 -11.47 7.19 -5.87
CA PRO A 59 -10.04 6.95 -5.64
C PRO A 59 -9.61 5.68 -6.39
N SER A 60 -8.36 5.62 -6.82
CA SER A 60 -7.78 4.36 -7.32
C SER A 60 -7.23 3.54 -6.15
N GLY A 61 -7.06 2.22 -6.34
CA GLY A 61 -6.46 1.41 -5.29
C GLY A 61 -6.20 -0.04 -5.66
N LEU A 62 -5.26 -0.64 -4.94
CA LEU A 62 -4.86 -2.05 -5.05
C LEU A 62 -5.10 -2.78 -3.74
N ILE A 63 -5.38 -4.08 -3.83
CA ILE A 63 -5.51 -4.95 -2.67
C ILE A 63 -4.81 -6.29 -2.90
N GLN A 64 -4.17 -6.81 -1.86
CA GLN A 64 -3.65 -8.17 -1.81
C GLN A 64 -4.12 -8.84 -0.51
N ASN A 65 -4.74 -10.01 -0.64
CA ASN A 65 -5.06 -10.85 0.52
C ASN A 65 -3.85 -11.72 0.88
N VAL A 66 -3.27 -11.47 2.05
CA VAL A 66 -2.09 -12.15 2.56
C VAL A 66 -2.51 -13.23 3.55
N LYS A 67 -2.29 -14.50 3.20
CA LYS A 67 -2.55 -15.63 4.10
C LYS A 67 -1.45 -15.74 5.16
N LEU A 68 -1.85 -15.77 6.43
CA LEU A 68 -0.95 -15.99 7.56
C LEU A 68 -0.94 -17.45 8.00
N LEU A 69 -2.13 -18.03 8.23
CA LEU A 69 -2.26 -19.44 8.63
C LEU A 69 -1.80 -20.33 7.46
N ARG A 70 -0.75 -21.11 7.70
CA ARG A 70 -0.11 -21.95 6.66
C ARG A 70 0.29 -21.14 5.42
N GLY A 71 0.55 -19.84 5.58
CA GLY A 71 1.08 -18.97 4.55
C GLY A 71 2.59 -19.12 4.39
N VAL A 72 3.23 -18.10 3.81
CA VAL A 72 4.68 -18.09 3.55
C VAL A 72 5.52 -18.30 4.83
N GLN A 73 5.10 -17.71 5.95
CA GLN A 73 5.77 -17.87 7.25
C GLN A 73 5.36 -19.13 8.02
N GLY A 74 4.41 -19.93 7.51
CA GLY A 74 4.04 -21.22 8.09
C GLY A 74 3.42 -21.17 9.48
N PHE A 75 2.85 -20.03 9.91
CA PHE A 75 2.27 -19.92 11.24
C PHE A 75 1.14 -20.91 11.50
N THR A 76 1.09 -21.43 12.72
CA THR A 76 -0.02 -22.23 13.26
C THR A 76 -1.10 -21.33 13.86
N GLU A 77 -2.28 -21.90 14.13
CA GLU A 77 -3.36 -21.17 14.82
C GLU A 77 -2.95 -20.73 16.23
N SER A 78 -2.33 -21.63 17.00
CA SER A 78 -1.88 -21.32 18.37
C SER A 78 -0.85 -20.20 18.41
N GLN A 79 0.00 -20.10 17.40
CA GLN A 79 0.95 -18.99 17.25
C GLN A 79 0.21 -17.67 16.98
N LEU A 80 -0.68 -17.63 15.98
CA LEU A 80 -1.42 -16.41 15.62
C LEU A 80 -2.34 -15.94 16.76
N ASP A 81 -2.87 -16.86 17.57
CA ASP A 81 -3.81 -16.57 18.66
C ASP A 81 -3.13 -16.20 19.99
N SER A 82 -1.79 -16.18 20.01
CA SER A 82 -0.96 -15.92 21.19
C SER A 82 -0.91 -14.45 21.64
N HIS A 83 -1.39 -13.52 20.81
CA HIS A 83 -1.28 -12.05 21.01
C HIS A 83 0.14 -11.48 21.08
N PHE A 84 1.17 -12.27 20.77
CA PHE A 84 2.54 -11.76 20.74
C PHE A 84 2.89 -11.03 19.45
N PHE A 85 2.28 -11.45 18.33
CA PHE A 85 2.67 -10.98 17.01
C PHE A 85 2.11 -9.60 16.66
N ARG A 86 2.86 -8.87 15.84
CA ARG A 86 2.46 -7.58 15.26
C ARG A 86 2.64 -7.62 13.75
N ALA A 87 1.74 -6.95 13.04
CA ALA A 87 1.89 -6.68 11.62
C ALA A 87 2.66 -5.36 11.45
N GLU A 88 3.90 -5.45 10.97
CA GLU A 88 4.71 -4.30 10.58
C GLU A 88 4.40 -3.92 9.14
N LEU A 89 4.00 -2.67 8.98
CA LEU A 89 3.78 -1.97 7.73
C LEU A 89 4.96 -1.02 7.50
N ASP A 90 5.61 -1.11 6.35
CA ASP A 90 6.72 -0.25 5.95
C ASP A 90 6.62 0.02 4.44
N PHE A 91 6.70 1.27 4.01
CA PHE A 91 6.67 1.64 2.59
C PHE A 91 7.20 3.04 2.37
N TYR A 92 7.54 3.34 1.11
CA TYR A 92 7.87 4.68 0.65
C TYR A 92 6.70 5.25 -0.14
N TYR A 93 6.40 6.53 0.07
CA TYR A 93 5.37 7.24 -0.68
C TYR A 93 5.84 8.63 -1.11
N GLN A 94 5.34 9.08 -2.25
CA GLN A 94 5.57 10.40 -2.80
C GLN A 94 4.23 10.97 -3.27
N THR A 95 4.05 12.27 -3.21
CA THR A 95 2.86 12.97 -3.68
C THR A 95 3.28 14.24 -4.38
N TRP A 96 2.55 14.67 -5.40
CA TRP A 96 2.80 15.96 -6.02
C TRP A 96 2.60 17.10 -5.01
N ASP A 97 3.68 17.84 -4.79
CA ASP A 97 3.70 18.98 -3.88
C ASP A 97 3.48 20.27 -4.69
N SER A 98 2.28 20.84 -4.59
CA SER A 98 1.98 22.14 -5.16
C SER A 98 1.69 23.14 -4.03
N PHE A 99 2.37 24.29 -4.06
CA PHE A 99 2.30 25.29 -3.01
C PHE A 99 0.90 25.92 -2.83
N PHE A 100 0.04 25.82 -3.85
CA PHE A 100 -1.27 26.47 -3.89
C PHE A 100 -2.46 25.51 -3.88
N MET A 101 -2.27 24.19 -4.06
CA MET A 101 -3.36 23.21 -4.17
C MET A 101 -3.27 22.15 -3.07
N ARG A 102 -4.32 21.35 -2.93
CA ARG A 102 -4.32 20.23 -1.99
C ARG A 102 -3.55 19.08 -2.63
N HIS A 103 -2.55 18.56 -1.93
CA HIS A 103 -1.75 17.42 -2.40
C HIS A 103 -2.61 16.18 -2.51
N ASP A 104 -2.50 15.44 -3.62
CA ASP A 104 -2.99 14.08 -3.68
C ASP A 104 -2.33 13.23 -2.59
N GLN A 105 -2.99 12.16 -2.20
CA GLN A 105 -2.64 11.42 -0.99
C GLN A 105 -2.59 9.93 -1.24
N VAL A 106 -1.88 9.24 -0.33
CA VAL A 106 -1.85 7.79 -0.24
C VAL A 106 -2.38 7.38 1.12
N GLU A 107 -3.20 6.34 1.16
CA GLU A 107 -3.58 5.65 2.39
C GLU A 107 -3.29 4.16 2.24
N VAL A 108 -2.67 3.57 3.27
CA VAL A 108 -2.55 2.11 3.37
C VAL A 108 -3.37 1.63 4.56
N SER A 109 -4.13 0.55 4.36
CA SER A 109 -4.88 -0.11 5.43
C SER A 109 -4.62 -1.61 5.48
N LEU A 110 -4.64 -2.14 6.70
CA LEU A 110 -4.56 -3.55 7.00
C LEU A 110 -5.89 -3.98 7.61
N THR A 111 -6.67 -4.80 6.90
CA THR A 111 -7.88 -5.42 7.47
C THR A 111 -7.59 -6.84 7.88
N PHE A 112 -7.68 -7.10 9.19
CA PHE A 112 -7.40 -8.40 9.79
C PHE A 112 -8.65 -9.28 9.71
N LEU A 113 -8.52 -10.45 9.09
CA LEU A 113 -9.65 -11.33 8.78
C LEU A 113 -9.53 -12.67 9.52
N SER A 114 -10.66 -13.18 10.00
CA SER A 114 -10.76 -14.54 10.56
C SER A 114 -10.73 -15.62 9.47
N SER A 115 -10.76 -16.90 9.88
CA SER A 115 -10.92 -18.04 8.95
C SER A 115 -12.21 -18.00 8.15
N SER A 116 -13.27 -17.38 8.70
CA SER A 116 -14.56 -17.17 8.04
C SER A 116 -14.61 -15.88 7.21
N SER A 117 -13.47 -15.22 6.98
CA SER A 117 -13.39 -13.91 6.32
C SER A 117 -14.15 -12.79 7.04
N SER A 118 -14.40 -12.94 8.34
CA SER A 118 -15.02 -11.88 9.15
C SER A 118 -13.95 -10.86 9.54
N ILE A 119 -14.29 -9.58 9.47
CA ILE A 119 -13.40 -8.49 9.89
C ILE A 119 -13.26 -8.50 11.41
N LEU A 120 -12.02 -8.62 11.88
CA LEU A 120 -11.67 -8.57 13.30
C LEU A 120 -11.26 -7.15 13.71
N ASN A 121 -10.49 -6.48 12.85
CA ASN A 121 -10.05 -5.10 13.03
C ASN A 121 -9.56 -4.54 11.69
N THR A 122 -9.49 -3.20 11.58
CA THR A 122 -8.81 -2.50 10.49
C THR A 122 -7.88 -1.45 11.08
N ALA A 123 -6.61 -1.51 10.69
CA ALA A 123 -5.63 -0.46 10.94
C ALA A 123 -5.45 0.38 9.67
N THR A 124 -5.28 1.70 9.83
CA THR A 124 -5.04 2.62 8.71
C THR A 124 -3.90 3.57 9.04
N THR A 125 -3.16 3.98 8.02
CA THR A 125 -2.22 5.10 8.11
C THR A 125 -2.90 6.45 8.23
N GLY A 126 -4.19 6.53 7.85
CA GLY A 126 -4.82 7.77 7.44
C GLY A 126 -4.27 8.25 6.09
N GLU A 127 -4.81 9.35 5.59
CA GLU A 127 -4.35 9.94 4.34
C GLU A 127 -2.99 10.65 4.54
N LEU A 128 -1.99 10.26 3.76
CA LEU A 128 -0.62 10.77 3.83
C LEU A 128 -0.29 11.64 2.61
N ALA A 129 0.39 12.75 2.85
CA ALA A 129 1.03 13.57 1.82
C ALA A 129 2.52 13.72 2.15
N CYS A 130 3.40 13.59 1.15
CA CYS A 130 4.83 13.82 1.29
C CYS A 130 5.15 15.24 0.78
N LYS A 131 5.60 16.11 1.70
CA LYS A 131 5.87 17.54 1.43
C LYS A 131 7.37 17.84 1.29
N THR A 132 8.13 16.85 0.83
CA THR A 132 9.57 17.06 0.63
C THR A 132 9.79 17.73 -0.72
N SER A 133 10.73 18.68 -0.79
CA SER A 133 10.99 19.43 -2.01
C SER A 133 11.59 18.52 -3.11
N ASN A 134 10.74 18.11 -4.06
CA ASN A 134 11.02 17.78 -5.47
C ASN A 134 12.32 17.00 -5.83
N PRO A 135 12.26 15.71 -6.25
CA PRO A 135 11.36 14.63 -5.85
C PRO A 135 11.95 13.86 -4.65
N GLY A 136 11.25 13.86 -3.51
CA GLY A 136 11.67 13.12 -2.33
C GLY A 136 10.62 12.11 -1.88
N TRP A 137 11.07 10.91 -1.55
CA TRP A 137 10.23 9.88 -0.96
C TRP A 137 10.16 10.04 0.56
N CYS A 138 8.96 9.95 1.11
CA CYS A 138 8.72 9.84 2.53
C CYS A 138 8.58 8.37 2.90
N ARG A 139 9.08 7.96 4.07
CA ARG A 139 8.91 6.61 4.60
C ARG A 139 7.82 6.59 5.66
N TYR A 140 6.90 5.64 5.56
CA TYR A 140 5.98 5.29 6.64
C TYR A 140 6.38 3.94 7.21
N ILE A 141 6.57 3.85 8.52
CA ILE A 141 6.76 2.58 9.21
C ILE A 141 5.96 2.53 10.52
N ARG A 142 5.18 1.46 10.71
CA ARG A 142 4.41 1.23 11.93
C ARG A 142 4.06 -0.24 12.13
N ALA A 143 4.05 -0.68 13.39
CA ALA A 143 3.60 -2.02 13.76
C ALA A 143 2.26 -2.00 14.50
N PHE A 144 1.29 -2.77 14.02
CA PHE A 144 -0.05 -2.92 14.59
C PHE A 144 -0.20 -4.27 15.31
N PRO A 145 -0.86 -4.33 16.47
CA PRO A 145 -1.15 -5.62 17.11
C PRO A 145 -1.96 -6.53 16.20
N LEU A 146 -1.59 -7.82 16.14
CA LEU A 146 -2.36 -8.82 15.40
C LEU A 146 -3.54 -9.30 16.27
N PRO A 147 -4.80 -9.06 15.89
CA PRO A 147 -5.94 -9.54 16.68
C PRO A 147 -5.97 -11.08 16.74
N ARG A 148 -6.32 -11.65 17.89
CA ARG A 148 -6.59 -13.09 18.00
C ARG A 148 -7.66 -13.51 17.00
N GLY A 149 -7.47 -14.67 16.39
CA GLY A 149 -8.36 -15.21 15.36
C GLY A 149 -7.96 -14.79 13.95
N THR A 150 -6.97 -13.90 13.78
CA THR A 150 -6.51 -13.50 12.44
C THR A 150 -5.94 -14.70 11.69
N ARG A 151 -6.32 -14.85 10.42
CA ARG A 151 -5.86 -15.91 9.50
C ARG A 151 -5.36 -15.35 8.19
N SER A 152 -5.85 -14.19 7.77
CA SER A 152 -5.33 -13.42 6.66
C SER A 152 -5.43 -11.91 6.92
N ILE A 153 -4.70 -11.13 6.13
CA ILE A 153 -4.72 -9.68 6.14
C ILE A 153 -5.01 -9.20 4.72
N ASP A 154 -6.01 -8.36 4.54
CA ASP A 154 -6.12 -7.55 3.34
C ASP A 154 -5.21 -6.32 3.48
N TYR A 155 -4.14 -6.28 2.69
CA TYR A 155 -3.30 -5.11 2.52
C TYR A 155 -3.87 -4.28 1.37
N LYS A 156 -4.37 -3.08 1.68
CA LYS A 156 -4.98 -2.20 0.68
C LYS A 156 -4.21 -0.90 0.56
N ILE A 157 -3.88 -0.53 -0.66
CA ILE A 157 -3.34 0.77 -1.07
C ILE A 157 -4.49 1.56 -1.70
N LYS A 158 -4.62 2.82 -1.31
CA LYS A 158 -5.59 3.76 -1.88
C LYS A 158 -4.87 5.05 -2.25
N PHE A 159 -5.06 5.48 -3.50
CA PHE A 159 -4.59 6.76 -4.00
C PHE A 159 -5.78 7.71 -4.08
N ILE A 160 -5.61 8.89 -3.51
CA ILE A 160 -6.71 9.79 -3.22
C ILE A 160 -6.42 11.11 -3.90
N ARG A 161 -7.34 11.48 -4.78
CA ARG A 161 -7.28 12.78 -5.40
C ARG A 161 -7.74 13.87 -4.44
N LYS A 162 -6.97 14.94 -4.36
CA LYS A 162 -7.29 16.17 -3.64
C LYS A 162 -7.20 17.39 -4.52
N ASP A 163 -6.49 17.32 -5.65
CA ASP A 163 -6.48 18.41 -6.62
C ASP A 163 -7.86 18.60 -7.27
N LEU A 164 -8.21 19.86 -7.48
CA LEU A 164 -9.42 20.30 -8.18
C LEU A 164 -9.16 20.61 -9.67
N GLY A 165 -7.90 20.61 -10.11
CA GLY A 165 -7.50 20.71 -11.53
C GLY A 165 -7.11 19.36 -12.13
N GLY A 166 -7.54 19.07 -13.37
CA GLY A 166 -7.15 17.86 -14.12
C GLY A 166 -8.00 16.60 -13.85
N SER A 167 -7.43 15.42 -14.09
CA SER A 167 -7.99 14.10 -13.70
C SER A 167 -6.98 13.17 -13.02
N ASN A 168 -5.70 13.50 -13.01
CA ASN A 168 -4.65 12.64 -12.46
C ASN A 168 -4.69 12.60 -10.92
N ILE A 169 -4.28 11.45 -10.40
CA ILE A 169 -3.98 11.20 -8.99
C ILE A 169 -2.46 11.06 -8.89
N ASP A 170 -1.79 12.18 -8.65
CA ASP A 170 -0.34 12.32 -8.61
C ASP A 170 0.24 11.89 -7.26
N SER A 171 -0.09 10.67 -6.85
CA SER A 171 0.47 10.01 -5.68
C SER A 171 1.06 8.65 -6.02
N TYR A 172 2.17 8.33 -5.37
CA TYR A 172 3.03 7.21 -5.70
C TYR A 172 3.37 6.44 -4.43
N ILE A 173 3.51 5.13 -4.55
CA ILE A 173 3.96 4.25 -3.47
C ILE A 173 4.91 3.20 -4.04
N ASP A 174 5.92 2.88 -3.26
CA ASP A 174 6.97 1.94 -3.64
C ASP A 174 7.50 1.19 -2.41
N ASP A 175 8.25 0.11 -2.65
CA ASP A 175 8.90 -0.71 -1.63
C ASP A 175 7.96 -1.15 -0.49
N ASN A 176 6.72 -1.51 -0.84
CA ASN A 176 5.73 -1.95 0.14
C ASN A 176 6.21 -3.19 0.91
N SER A 177 6.07 -3.19 2.23
CA SER A 177 6.47 -4.31 3.07
C SER A 177 5.43 -4.57 4.15
N LEU A 178 4.97 -5.82 4.20
CA LEU A 178 4.17 -6.36 5.28
C LEU A 178 4.92 -7.54 5.91
N ARG A 179 5.20 -7.47 7.20
CA ARG A 179 5.84 -8.56 7.96
C ARG A 179 5.06 -8.85 9.23
N ILE A 180 5.04 -10.12 9.65
CA ILE A 180 4.61 -10.48 11.01
C ILE A 180 5.87 -10.71 11.86
N LEU A 181 5.97 -9.92 12.94
CA LEU A 181 7.07 -9.89 13.91
C LEU A 181 6.61 -10.35 15.28
#